data_AF-A0AAD3ZM12-F1
#
_entry.id   AF-A0AAD3ZM12-F1
#
_cell.length_a   1.000
_cell.length_b   1.000
_cell.length_c   1.000
_cell.angle_alpha   90.00
_cell.angle_beta   90.00
_cell.angle_gamma   90.00
#
_symmetry.space_group_name_H-M   'P 1'
#
loop_
_entity.id
_entity.type
_entity.pdbx_description
1 polymer ?
#
loop_
_entity_poly.entity_id
_entity_poly.type
_entity_poly.pdbx_seq_one_letter_code
_entity_poly.pdbx_strand_id
1 'polypeptide(L)'
;MGPLDIFHENTKRWFKRAMGTPTAVQEAAWPSIASGNHTLVSAPTGTGKTLAAFLVFIDRLMEMARQGTLKQELYLIYVSPGWGCAGHAIRER
;
A
#
# COMPACT_ATOMS: atom_id res chain seq x y z
N MET A 1 -15.68 -7.90 -9.94
CA MET A 1 -14.97 -6.99 -9.01
C MET A 1 -13.61 -6.71 -9.60
N GLY A 2 -13.25 -5.44 -9.76
CA GLY A 2 -11.94 -5.01 -10.22
C GLY A 2 -10.92 -4.99 -9.08
N PRO A 3 -9.62 -4.94 -9.40
CA PRO A 3 -8.54 -5.01 -8.41
C PRO A 3 -8.55 -3.86 -7.39
N LEU A 4 -9.06 -2.70 -7.78
CA LEU A 4 -9.17 -1.54 -6.88
C LEU A 4 -10.40 -1.59 -5.96
N ASP A 5 -11.30 -2.57 -6.12
CA ASP A 5 -12.55 -2.60 -5.35
C ASP A 5 -12.38 -2.85 -3.86
N ILE A 6 -11.21 -3.31 -3.45
CA ILE A 6 -10.84 -3.50 -2.05
C ILE A 6 -10.52 -2.18 -1.31
N PHE A 7 -10.31 -1.08 -2.04
CA PHE A 7 -9.90 0.21 -1.46
C PHE A 7 -11.08 1.19 -1.35
N HIS A 8 -10.94 2.19 -0.48
CA HIS A 8 -11.90 3.28 -0.38
C HIS A 8 -11.82 4.21 -1.61
N GLU A 9 -12.94 4.89 -1.90
CA GLU A 9 -13.10 5.68 -3.14
C GLU A 9 -12.01 6.75 -3.33
N ASN A 10 -11.53 7.37 -2.25
CA ASN A 10 -10.45 8.34 -2.30
C ASN A 10 -9.13 7.72 -2.79
N THR A 11 -8.80 6.54 -2.27
CA THR A 11 -7.62 5.77 -2.68
C THR A 11 -7.75 5.29 -4.12
N LYS A 12 -8.93 4.80 -4.52
CA LYS A 12 -9.20 4.40 -5.93
C LYS A 12 -8.95 5.57 -6.89
N ARG A 13 -9.50 6.75 -6.55
CA ARG A 13 -9.39 7.97 -7.37
C ARG A 13 -7.96 8.47 -7.47
N TRP A 14 -7.27 8.53 -6.33
CA TRP A 14 -5.86 8.91 -6.29
C TRP A 14 -5.01 7.92 -7.11
N PHE A 15 -5.20 6.62 -6.93
CA PHE A 15 -4.42 5.59 -7.63
C PHE A 15 -4.59 5.72 -9.15
N LYS A 16 -5.84 5.83 -9.63
CA LYS A 16 -6.10 6.02 -11.06
C LYS A 16 -5.46 7.28 -11.63
N ARG A 17 -5.42 8.37 -10.86
CA ARG A 17 -4.83 9.65 -11.29
C ARG A 17 -3.30 9.63 -11.26
N ALA A 18 -2.70 9.07 -10.22
CA ALA A 18 -1.26 9.14 -9.98
C ALA A 18 -0.50 7.97 -10.61
N MET A 19 -1.10 6.77 -10.60
CA MET A 19 -0.45 5.51 -10.99
C MET A 19 -1.08 4.86 -12.22
N GLY A 20 -2.32 5.22 -12.56
CA GLY A 20 -3.05 4.65 -13.69
C GLY A 20 -3.67 3.28 -13.36
N THR A 21 -3.07 2.21 -13.88
CA THR A 21 -3.59 0.84 -13.76
C THR A 21 -2.73 -0.01 -12.82
N PRO A 22 -3.33 -0.89 -12.00
CA PRO A 22 -2.56 -1.78 -11.14
C PRO A 22 -1.62 -2.70 -11.93
N THR A 23 -0.45 -2.99 -11.36
CA THR A 23 0.43 -4.03 -11.89
C THR A 23 -0.08 -5.41 -11.48
N ALA A 24 0.22 -6.46 -12.26
CA ALA A 24 -0.17 -7.83 -11.92
C ALA A 24 0.25 -8.26 -10.50
N VAL A 25 1.41 -7.77 -10.02
CA VAL A 25 1.91 -8.01 -8.66
C VAL A 25 1.03 -7.36 -7.61
N GLN A 26 0.55 -6.14 -7.86
CA GLN A 26 -0.38 -5.44 -6.98
C GLN A 26 -1.72 -6.16 -6.91
N GLU A 27 -2.29 -6.50 -8.08
CA GLU A 27 -3.57 -7.23 -8.16
C GLU A 27 -3.53 -8.56 -7.41
N ALA A 28 -2.43 -9.31 -7.53
CA ALA A 28 -2.25 -10.58 -6.86
C ALA A 28 -2.02 -10.43 -5.34
N ALA A 29 -1.27 -9.41 -4.91
CA ALA A 29 -0.89 -9.25 -3.50
C ALA A 29 -2.03 -8.67 -2.64
N TRP A 30 -2.81 -7.74 -3.20
CA TRP A 30 -3.77 -6.95 -2.45
C TRP A 30 -4.86 -7.73 -1.71
N PRO A 31 -5.53 -8.74 -2.31
CA PRO A 31 -6.53 -9.52 -1.57
C PRO A 31 -5.93 -10.22 -0.34
N SER A 32 -4.71 -10.77 -0.48
CA SER A 32 -4.01 -11.44 0.63
C SER A 32 -3.64 -10.45 1.73
N ILE A 33 -3.02 -9.32 1.38
CA ILE A 33 -2.61 -8.29 2.37
C ILE A 33 -3.85 -7.68 3.04
N ALA A 34 -4.90 -7.38 2.28
CA ALA A 34 -6.14 -6.78 2.79
C ALA A 34 -6.95 -7.72 3.69
N SER A 35 -6.77 -9.03 3.57
CA SER A 35 -7.36 -10.00 4.51
C SER A 35 -6.60 -10.12 5.84
N GLY A 36 -5.40 -9.53 5.95
CA GLY A 36 -4.56 -9.62 7.14
C GLY A 36 -3.60 -10.83 7.15
N ASN A 37 -3.49 -11.56 6.03
CA ASN A 37 -2.60 -12.72 5.93
C ASN A 37 -1.12 -12.30 5.83
N HIS A 38 -0.24 -13.12 6.43
CA HIS A 38 1.20 -13.04 6.15
C HIS A 38 1.44 -13.29 4.66
N THR A 39 1.93 -12.27 3.96
CA THR A 39 2.05 -12.29 2.50
C THR A 39 3.50 -12.08 2.09
N LEU A 40 4.09 -13.04 1.37
CA LEU A 40 5.38 -12.90 0.71
C LEU A 40 5.14 -12.52 -0.74
N VAL A 41 5.61 -11.33 -1.15
CA VAL A 41 5.51 -10.86 -2.53
C VAL A 41 6.87 -10.96 -3.20
N SER A 42 7.00 -11.86 -4.18
CA SER A 42 8.20 -12.02 -5.00
C SER A 42 7.92 -11.57 -6.44
N ALA A 43 8.68 -10.57 -6.91
CA ALA A 43 8.58 -10.05 -8.28
C ALA A 43 9.88 -9.32 -8.67
N PRO A 44 10.15 -9.06 -9.96
CA PRO A 44 11.29 -8.24 -10.41
C PRO A 44 11.27 -6.83 -9.82
N THR A 45 12.44 -6.15 -9.75
CA THR A 45 12.51 -4.73 -9.36
C THR A 45 11.67 -3.85 -10.29
N GLY A 46 11.22 -2.69 -9.80
CA GLY A 46 10.40 -1.75 -10.59
C GLY A 46 8.93 -2.15 -10.80
N THR A 47 8.48 -3.30 -10.30
CA THR A 47 7.09 -3.79 -10.47
C THR A 47 6.07 -3.26 -9.47
N GLY A 48 6.47 -2.28 -8.64
CA GLY A 48 5.55 -1.63 -7.69
C GLY A 48 5.26 -2.42 -6.40
N LYS A 49 6.11 -3.40 -6.02
CA LYS A 49 5.97 -4.19 -4.78
C LYS A 49 5.81 -3.33 -3.52
N THR A 50 6.56 -2.24 -3.42
CA THR A 50 6.48 -1.33 -2.28
C THR A 50 5.07 -0.75 -2.18
N LEU A 51 4.55 -0.17 -3.26
CA LEU A 51 3.18 0.35 -3.26
C LEU A 51 2.15 -0.75 -3.01
N ALA A 52 2.37 -1.97 -3.52
CA ALA A 52 1.49 -3.11 -3.25
C ALA A 52 1.36 -3.39 -1.74
N ALA A 53 2.47 -3.33 -1.00
CA ALA A 53 2.50 -3.51 0.45
C ALA A 53 1.88 -2.31 1.19
N PHE A 54 2.31 -1.09 0.87
CA PHE A 54 1.96 0.10 1.65
C PHE A 54 0.53 0.60 1.42
N LEU A 55 0.00 0.49 0.20
CA LEU A 55 -1.28 1.12 -0.14
C LEU A 55 -2.44 0.59 0.70
N VAL A 56 -2.44 -0.71 1.03
CA VAL A 56 -3.46 -1.32 1.91
C VAL A 56 -3.43 -0.72 3.30
N PHE A 57 -2.25 -0.44 3.85
CA PHE A 57 -2.14 0.17 5.17
C PHE A 57 -2.52 1.65 5.14
N ILE A 58 -2.09 2.39 4.12
CA ILE A 58 -2.45 3.81 3.97
C ILE A 58 -3.97 3.97 3.84
N ASP A 59 -4.62 3.14 3.03
CA ASP A 59 -6.07 3.17 2.85
C ASP A 59 -6.82 2.94 4.17
N ARG A 60 -6.38 1.96 4.98
CA ARG A 60 -6.94 1.70 6.32
C ARG A 60 -6.73 2.88 7.27
N LEU A 61 -5.53 3.47 7.29
CA LEU A 61 -5.23 4.62 8.16
C LEU A 61 -6.04 5.86 7.77
N MET A 62 -6.24 6.09 6.47
CA MET A 62 -7.11 7.16 5.98
C MET A 62 -8.57 6.94 6.42
N GLU A 63 -9.06 5.70 6.37
CA GLU A 63 -10.41 5.39 6.83
C GLU A 63 -10.55 5.57 8.35
N MET A 64 -9.57 5.12 9.14
CA MET A 64 -9.54 5.38 10.59
C MET A 64 -9.51 6.88 10.90
N ALA A 65 -8.75 7.68 10.14
CA ALA A 65 -8.72 9.13 10.29
C ALA A 65 -10.09 9.76 10.00
N ARG A 66 -10.74 9.31 8.92
CA ARG A 66 -12.08 9.77 8.52
C ARG A 66 -13.14 9.43 9.56
N GLN A 67 -13.03 8.29 10.23
CA GLN A 67 -13.93 7.86 11.30
C GLN A 67 -13.58 8.50 12.67
N GLY A 68 -12.49 9.25 12.78
CA GLY A 68 -12.02 9.82 14.04
C GLY A 68 -11.48 8.78 15.03
N THR A 69 -11.14 7.58 14.55
CA THR A 69 -10.64 6.45 15.36
C THR A 69 -9.12 6.29 15.29
N LEU A 70 -8.44 7.03 14.41
CA LEU A 70 -6.98 7.03 14.32
C LEU A 70 -6.36 7.68 15.57
N LYS A 71 -5.57 6.90 16.31
CA LYS A 71 -4.86 7.33 17.52
C LYS A 71 -3.41 7.68 17.18
N GLN A 72 -2.73 8.34 18.13
CA GLN A 72 -1.29 8.60 18.04
C GLN A 72 -0.50 7.37 18.50
N GLU A 73 -0.53 6.31 17.69
CA GLU A 73 0.08 5.01 17.99
C GLU A 73 0.85 4.48 16.76
N LEU A 74 1.64 3.42 16.96
CA LEU A 74 2.40 2.78 15.89
C LEU A 74 1.54 1.76 15.13
N TYR A 75 1.32 1.97 13.82
CA TYR A 75 0.49 1.09 12.98
C TYR A 75 1.26 0.26 11.96
N LEU A 76 2.43 0.72 11.52
CA LEU A 76 3.20 0.07 10.46
C LEU A 76 4.71 0.21 10.74
N ILE A 77 5.41 -0.92 10.70
CA ILE A 77 6.87 -0.97 10.75
C ILE A 77 7.35 -1.43 9.38
N TYR A 78 8.14 -0.60 8.71
CA TYR A 78 8.86 -0.96 7.49
C TYR A 78 10.33 -1.17 7.80
N VAL A 79 10.83 -2.37 7.54
CA VAL A 79 12.23 -2.73 7.73
C VAL A 79 12.86 -2.90 6.36
N SER A 80 13.97 -2.19 6.12
CA SER A 80 14.77 -2.35 4.90
C SER A 80 16.22 -2.64 5.26
N PRO A 81 16.93 -3.49 4.49
CA PRO A 81 18.27 -3.96 4.84
C PRO A 81 19.38 -2.89 4.77
N GLY A 82 19.11 -1.66 4.32
CA GLY A 82 20.12 -0.58 4.33
C GLY A 82 19.53 0.82 4.16
N TRP A 83 20.26 1.85 4.63
CA TRP A 83 19.81 3.25 4.62
C TRP A 83 19.42 3.79 3.24
N GLY A 84 20.08 3.34 2.16
CA GLY A 84 19.73 3.74 0.79
C GLY A 84 18.32 3.30 0.34
N CYS A 85 17.84 2.17 0.84
CA CYS A 85 16.49 1.65 0.51
C CYS A 85 15.39 2.32 1.32
N ALA A 86 15.65 2.65 2.60
CA ALA A 86 14.74 3.44 3.42
C ALA A 86 14.53 4.85 2.84
N GLY A 87 15.62 5.47 2.34
CA GLY A 87 15.57 6.77 1.70
C GLY A 87 14.61 6.83 0.50
N HIS A 88 14.60 5.82 -0.37
CA HIS A 88 13.68 5.77 -1.52
C HIS A 88 12.20 5.58 -1.13
N ALA A 89 11.92 5.00 0.04
CA ALA A 89 10.55 4.80 0.51
C ALA A 89 9.96 6.05 1.19
N ILE A 90 10.80 6.96 1.69
CA ILE A 90 10.39 8.13 2.49
C ILE A 90 10.57 9.45 1.74
N ARG A 91 11.33 9.45 0.63
CA ARG A 91 11.71 10.67 -0.08
C ARG A 91 10.85 10.89 -1.32
N GLU A 92 9.72 11.56 -1.12
CA GLU A 92 9.18 12.50 -2.10
C GLU A 92 9.69 13.89 -1.71
N ARG A 93 10.71 14.39 -2.42
CA ARG A 93 10.88 15.82 -2.63
C ARG A 93 10.75 16.08 -4.12
#